data_AF-A0A2G5F3G8-F1
#
_entry.id   AF-A0A2G5F3G8-F1
#
_cell.length_a   1.000
_cell.length_b   1.000
_cell.length_c   1.000
_cell.angle_alpha   90.00
_cell.angle_beta   90.00
_cell.angle_gamma   90.00
#
_symmetry.space_group_name_H-M   'P 1'
#
loop_
_entity.id
_entity.type
_entity.pdbx_description
1 polymer ?
#
loop_
_entity_poly.entity_id
_entity_poly.type
_entity_poly.pdbx_seq_one_letter_code
_entity_poly.pdbx_strand_id
1 'polypeptide(L)'
;MGKISFMRLKGSQHLRQRLVLATLSSTPILIDDIRHEETWPGLRPYEVSLLRLIEKLTDDCIVEINETGITNDSKDPSVDTFRKVTMPLLKRFGVPPEGLYLKIESRGCPPLGGGEIVLGVPIVPNSLTAVTWIDEGMVQRIRGTTFSTRVHPECEKTMTYTARGIFNRLLPDVHVFGDHRSGPQAGKSPGYGISLFAQTTSGCFISTDTAVSYARVEETDDYDDERKELTPPDEVGEQAASTLLGEIEQGGVVDSTHQGMLFLLCALCPPDVSKVRVGKLSQYGIETLRHIRDFLGVKFVIKPDSATETVLLTCVGCGLKNLSRKLS
;
A
#
# COMPACT_ATOMS: atom_id res chain seq x y z
N MET A 1 -19.09 29.41 23.68
CA MET A 1 -18.27 28.36 23.02
C MET A 1 -19.20 27.20 22.68
N GLY A 2 -19.49 26.99 21.39
CA GLY A 2 -20.35 25.86 20.98
C GLY A 2 -19.66 24.53 21.30
N LYS A 3 -20.42 23.51 21.74
CA LYS A 3 -19.88 22.15 21.90
C LYS A 3 -19.35 21.68 20.54
N ILE A 4 -18.03 21.50 20.44
CA ILE A 4 -17.44 20.84 19.29
C ILE A 4 -17.97 19.41 19.28
N SER A 5 -18.74 19.06 18.25
CA SER A 5 -19.21 17.70 18.04
C SER A 5 -18.09 16.89 17.41
N PHE A 6 -17.72 15.78 18.05
CA PHE A 6 -16.68 14.87 17.56
C PHE A 6 -17.26 13.48 17.33
N MET A 7 -16.81 12.82 16.28
CA MET A 7 -17.08 11.40 16.04
C MET A 7 -16.22 10.58 17.00
N ARG A 8 -16.86 9.76 17.85
CA ARG A 8 -16.18 8.90 18.81
C ARG A 8 -15.86 7.55 18.18
N LEU A 9 -14.61 7.15 18.27
CA LEU A 9 -14.09 5.87 17.79
C LEU A 9 -13.33 5.20 18.93
N LYS A 10 -13.08 3.90 18.81
CA LYS A 10 -12.36 3.11 19.81
C LYS A 10 -11.22 2.31 19.21
N GLY A 11 -10.14 2.18 19.98
CA GLY A 11 -8.97 1.37 19.68
C GLY A 11 -8.08 1.90 18.55
N SER A 12 -6.91 1.28 18.40
CA SER A 12 -5.88 1.63 17.41
C SER A 12 -6.11 1.03 16.01
N GLN A 13 -7.09 0.15 15.86
CA GLN A 13 -7.41 -0.53 14.60
C GLN A 13 -7.69 0.50 13.48
N HIS A 14 -7.04 0.33 12.32
CA HIS A 14 -7.17 1.21 11.15
C HIS A 14 -6.91 2.70 11.42
N LEU A 15 -6.07 3.04 12.40
CA LEU A 15 -5.76 4.43 12.79
C LEU A 15 -5.34 5.28 11.59
N ARG A 16 -4.47 4.76 10.71
CA ARG A 16 -4.00 5.44 9.48
C ARG A 16 -5.17 5.91 8.62
N GLN A 17 -6.10 5.00 8.34
CA GLN A 17 -7.25 5.27 7.50
C GLN A 17 -8.24 6.23 8.14
N ARG A 18 -8.51 6.06 9.45
CA ARG A 18 -9.42 6.93 10.20
C ARG A 18 -8.91 8.37 10.23
N LEU A 19 -7.61 8.57 10.43
CA LEU A 19 -6.99 9.89 10.40
C LEU A 19 -7.08 10.52 9.00
N VAL A 20 -6.73 9.78 7.95
CA VAL A 20 -6.83 10.28 6.56
C VAL A 20 -8.27 10.67 6.22
N LEU A 21 -9.25 9.83 6.54
CA LEU A 21 -10.66 10.13 6.29
C LEU A 21 -11.15 11.33 7.10
N ALA A 22 -10.77 11.43 8.38
CA ALA A 22 -11.10 12.58 9.22
C ALA A 22 -10.54 13.90 8.66
N THR A 23 -9.31 13.88 8.16
CA THR A 23 -8.69 15.04 7.50
C THR A 23 -9.42 15.39 6.20
N LEU A 24 -9.74 14.40 5.36
CA LEU A 24 -10.41 14.62 4.08
C LEU A 24 -11.87 15.07 4.24
N SER A 25 -12.57 14.59 5.26
CA SER A 25 -13.96 14.93 5.56
C SER A 25 -14.10 16.12 6.52
N SER A 26 -12.98 16.73 6.94
CA SER A 26 -12.93 17.78 7.97
C SER A 26 -13.77 17.46 9.21
N THR A 27 -13.79 16.17 9.60
CA THR A 27 -14.60 15.66 10.71
C THR A 27 -13.74 15.51 11.95
N PRO A 28 -13.98 16.29 13.02
CA PRO A 28 -13.26 16.10 14.28
C PRO A 28 -13.54 14.70 14.84
N ILE A 29 -12.48 13.95 15.13
CA ILE A 29 -12.57 12.61 15.74
C ILE A 29 -11.96 12.60 17.13
N LEU A 30 -12.46 11.69 17.97
CA LEU A 30 -11.88 11.34 19.25
C LEU A 30 -11.78 9.82 19.31
N ILE A 31 -10.57 9.31 19.51
CA ILE A 31 -10.29 7.87 19.56
C ILE A 31 -9.90 7.50 20.99
N ASP A 32 -10.79 6.77 21.67
CA ASP A 32 -10.59 6.28 23.03
C ASP A 32 -10.05 4.84 23.03
N ASP A 33 -9.67 4.33 24.21
CA ASP A 33 -9.34 2.93 24.45
C ASP A 33 -8.18 2.38 23.59
N ILE A 34 -7.21 3.23 23.25
CA ILE A 34 -6.04 2.83 22.45
C ILE A 34 -5.14 1.89 23.28
N ARG A 35 -5.23 0.59 22.99
CA ARG A 35 -4.44 -0.48 23.64
C ARG A 35 -4.53 -0.49 25.17
N HIS A 36 -5.68 -0.07 25.72
CA HIS A 36 -5.82 0.15 27.16
C HIS A 36 -5.64 -1.12 28.02
N GLU A 37 -5.81 -2.30 27.44
CA GLU A 37 -5.63 -3.61 28.10
C GLU A 37 -4.26 -4.27 27.80
N GLU A 38 -3.44 -3.68 26.92
CA GLU A 38 -2.12 -4.25 26.58
C GLU A 38 -1.06 -3.86 27.61
N THR A 39 0.02 -4.65 27.69
CA THR A 39 1.20 -4.38 28.54
C THR A 39 1.78 -2.99 28.32
N TRP A 40 1.70 -2.50 27.09
CA TRP A 40 2.20 -1.19 26.66
C TRP A 40 1.04 -0.37 26.08
N PRO A 41 0.25 0.30 26.95
CA PRO A 41 -0.95 1.01 26.52
C PRO A 41 -0.63 2.30 25.77
N GLY A 42 -1.60 2.76 24.96
CA GLY A 42 -1.52 4.02 24.22
C GLY A 42 -0.96 3.89 22.80
N LEU A 43 -0.52 5.03 22.27
CA LEU A 43 0.00 5.16 20.91
C LEU A 43 1.40 4.57 20.78
N ARG A 44 1.65 3.87 19.68
CA ARG A 44 2.99 3.38 19.34
C ARG A 44 3.83 4.50 18.71
N PRO A 45 5.17 4.43 18.75
CA PRO A 45 6.03 5.47 18.19
C PRO A 45 5.74 5.80 16.72
N TYR A 46 5.42 4.80 15.89
CA TYR A 46 5.07 5.01 14.48
C TYR A 46 3.74 5.77 14.29
N GLU A 47 2.79 5.62 15.22
CA GLU A 47 1.51 6.34 15.17
C GLU A 47 1.70 7.81 15.56
N VAL A 48 2.58 8.09 16.54
CA VAL A 48 2.95 9.46 16.90
C VAL A 48 3.68 10.15 15.75
N SER A 49 4.59 9.45 15.07
CA SER A 49 5.26 9.97 13.88
C SER A 49 4.27 10.26 12.75
N LEU A 50 3.24 9.42 12.55
CA LEU A 50 2.18 9.67 11.59
C LEU A 50 1.38 10.93 11.92
N LEU A 51 1.02 11.15 13.19
CA LEU A 51 0.29 12.36 13.61
C LEU A 51 1.11 13.63 13.33
N ARG A 52 2.41 13.61 13.63
CA ARG A 52 3.33 14.71 13.30
C ARG A 52 3.48 14.92 11.79
N LEU A 53 3.45 13.84 11.01
CA LEU A 53 3.49 13.93 9.56
C LEU A 53 2.22 14.60 9.02
N ILE A 54 1.04 14.21 9.51
CA ILE A 54 -0.23 14.82 9.12
C ILE A 54 -0.24 16.31 9.47
N GLU A 55 0.24 16.70 10.65
CA GLU A 55 0.37 18.10 11.07
C GLU A 55 1.27 18.92 10.11
N LYS A 56 2.36 18.32 9.62
CA LYS A 56 3.25 18.95 8.62
C LYS A 56 2.64 18.99 7.22
N LEU A 57 1.87 17.96 6.85
CA LEU A 57 1.27 17.83 5.52
C LEU A 57 0.15 18.83 5.25
N THR A 58 -0.42 19.42 6.29
CA THR A 58 -1.58 20.30 6.17
C THR A 58 -1.30 21.70 5.59
N ASP A 59 -0.13 21.96 4.98
CA ASP A 59 0.07 22.98 3.91
C ASP A 59 1.34 22.70 3.04
N ASP A 60 1.18 22.66 1.70
CA ASP A 60 2.15 22.46 0.59
C ASP A 60 3.37 21.53 0.82
N CYS A 61 3.28 20.26 0.37
CA CYS A 61 4.25 19.23 0.78
C CYS A 61 5.09 18.54 -0.31
N ILE A 62 6.40 18.53 -0.04
CA ILE A 62 7.36 17.52 -0.47
C ILE A 62 7.64 16.66 0.78
N VAL A 63 7.44 15.34 0.69
CA VAL A 63 7.68 14.44 1.83
C VAL A 63 9.04 13.77 1.67
N GLU A 64 9.94 14.08 2.60
CA GLU A 64 11.21 13.40 2.78
C GLU A 64 11.13 12.51 4.03
N ILE A 65 11.34 11.21 3.83
CA ILE A 65 11.40 10.24 4.94
C ILE A 65 12.88 9.97 5.22
N ASN A 66 13.34 10.33 6.42
CA ASN A 66 14.75 10.39 6.82
C ASN A 66 15.36 9.03 7.24
N GLU A 67 16.63 9.05 7.69
CA GLU A 67 17.50 7.91 8.09
C GLU A 67 16.96 6.92 9.16
N THR A 68 15.70 7.04 9.57
CA THR A 68 15.00 6.07 10.42
C THR A 68 13.97 5.24 9.65
N GLY A 69 13.74 5.55 8.37
CA GLY A 69 12.75 4.89 7.52
C GLY A 69 13.05 3.41 7.30
N ILE A 70 11.98 2.61 7.38
CA ILE A 70 11.93 1.24 6.86
C ILE A 70 11.29 1.31 5.47
N THR A 71 11.97 0.80 4.45
CA THR A 71 11.49 0.81 3.07
C THR A 71 10.76 -0.47 2.67
N ASN A 72 11.02 -1.56 3.37
CA ASN A 72 10.50 -2.89 3.10
C ASN A 72 10.40 -3.67 4.42
N ASP A 73 9.23 -4.25 4.68
CA ASP A 73 9.02 -5.23 5.75
C ASP A 73 8.06 -6.34 5.27
N SER A 74 7.69 -7.25 6.17
CA SER A 74 6.83 -8.39 5.85
C SER A 74 5.31 -8.10 5.92
N LYS A 75 4.90 -6.87 6.25
CA LYS A 75 3.51 -6.53 6.58
C LYS A 75 2.94 -5.43 5.68
N ASP A 76 3.71 -4.38 5.43
CA ASP A 76 3.31 -3.19 4.69
C ASP A 76 3.74 -3.28 3.20
N PRO A 77 3.00 -2.64 2.28
CA PRO A 77 3.37 -2.58 0.87
C PRO A 77 4.73 -1.94 0.68
N SER A 78 5.53 -2.49 -0.23
CA SER A 78 6.88 -1.97 -0.48
C SER A 78 6.86 -0.63 -1.21
N VAL A 79 7.98 0.11 -1.10
CA VAL A 79 8.23 1.30 -1.93
C VAL A 79 8.23 1.00 -3.43
N ASP A 80 8.56 -0.23 -3.82
CA ASP A 80 8.56 -0.66 -5.23
C ASP A 80 7.14 -0.89 -5.74
N THR A 81 6.30 -1.56 -4.95
CA THR A 81 4.87 -1.71 -5.22
C THR A 81 4.18 -0.36 -5.27
N PHE A 82 4.49 0.55 -4.34
CA PHE A 82 3.95 1.90 -4.38
C PHE A 82 4.28 2.61 -5.70
N ARG A 83 5.56 2.57 -6.10
CA ARG A 83 6.04 3.20 -7.35
C ARG A 83 5.46 2.56 -8.61
N LYS A 84 5.30 1.24 -8.64
CA LYS A 84 4.96 0.49 -9.86
C LYS A 84 3.47 0.18 -10.01
N VAL A 85 2.71 0.14 -8.92
CA VAL A 85 1.29 -0.27 -8.88
C VAL A 85 0.41 0.87 -8.37
N THR A 86 0.75 1.45 -7.21
CA THR A 86 -0.05 2.54 -6.63
C THR A 86 0.00 3.82 -7.48
N MET A 87 1.15 4.19 -8.05
CA MET A 87 1.23 5.38 -8.91
C MET A 87 0.39 5.28 -10.19
N PRO A 88 0.42 4.18 -10.97
CA PRO A 88 -0.53 3.99 -12.07
C PRO A 88 -1.99 4.06 -11.63
N LEU A 89 -2.33 3.52 -10.45
CA LEU A 89 -3.67 3.65 -9.87
C LEU A 89 -4.05 5.12 -9.68
N LEU A 90 -3.18 5.93 -9.05
CA LEU A 90 -3.41 7.38 -8.88
C LEU A 90 -3.58 8.11 -10.21
N LYS A 91 -2.75 7.80 -11.21
CA LYS A 91 -2.86 8.39 -12.56
C LYS A 91 -4.21 8.10 -13.21
N ARG A 92 -4.75 6.89 -13.01
CA ARG A 92 -6.07 6.50 -13.54
C ARG A 92 -7.21 7.35 -12.95
N PHE A 93 -7.07 7.81 -11.71
CA PHE A 93 -8.01 8.73 -11.06
C PHE A 93 -7.73 10.21 -11.39
N GLY A 94 -6.85 10.51 -12.34
CA GLY A 94 -6.58 11.87 -12.83
C GLY A 94 -5.50 12.63 -12.07
N VAL A 95 -4.69 11.96 -11.24
CA VAL A 95 -3.50 12.60 -10.64
C VAL A 95 -2.47 12.87 -11.75
N PRO A 96 -2.02 14.13 -11.93
CA PRO A 96 -1.06 14.47 -12.98
C PRO A 96 0.24 13.65 -12.86
N PRO A 97 0.80 13.16 -13.97
CA PRO A 97 2.10 12.50 -13.94
C PRO A 97 3.24 13.49 -13.65
N GLU A 98 3.07 14.78 -14.00
CA GLU A 98 4.04 15.83 -13.69
C GLU A 98 4.08 16.07 -12.17
N GLY A 99 5.24 15.85 -11.56
CA GLY A 99 5.42 16.00 -10.12
C GLY A 99 5.02 14.78 -9.28
N LEU A 100 4.47 13.71 -9.90
CA LEU A 100 4.21 12.43 -9.23
C LEU A 100 5.42 11.50 -9.41
N TYR A 101 6.27 11.39 -8.39
CA TYR A 101 7.46 10.56 -8.42
C TYR A 101 7.85 10.03 -7.04
N LEU A 102 8.51 8.87 -7.02
CA LEU A 102 9.10 8.29 -5.81
C LEU A 102 10.53 7.88 -6.15
N LYS A 103 11.48 8.54 -5.49
CA LYS A 103 12.91 8.27 -5.61
C LYS A 103 13.38 7.56 -4.34
N ILE A 104 14.09 6.46 -4.53
CA ILE A 104 14.71 5.70 -3.45
C ILE A 104 16.19 6.10 -3.43
N GLU A 105 16.59 6.89 -2.42
CA GLU A 105 17.98 7.33 -2.25
C GLU A 105 18.80 6.24 -1.56
N SER A 106 18.22 5.66 -0.50
CA SER A 106 18.77 4.53 0.23
C SER A 106 17.66 3.58 0.69
N ARG A 107 18.00 2.30 0.88
CA ARG A 107 17.07 1.28 1.41
C ARG A 107 17.34 1.04 2.88
N GLY A 108 16.30 0.68 3.63
CA GLY A 108 16.41 0.40 5.05
C GLY A 108 15.48 -0.72 5.47
N CYS A 109 16.06 -1.78 6.04
CA CYS A 109 15.30 -2.89 6.61
C CYS A 109 15.18 -2.76 8.13
N PRO A 110 14.13 -3.35 8.74
CA PRO A 110 14.11 -3.60 10.17
C PRO A 110 15.37 -4.36 10.63
N PRO A 111 15.80 -4.18 11.89
CA PRO A 111 15.17 -3.35 12.93
C PRO A 111 15.62 -1.88 12.92
N LEU A 112 16.82 -1.58 12.39
CA LEU A 112 17.46 -0.25 12.49
C LEU A 112 17.07 0.73 11.38
N GLY A 113 16.39 0.27 10.32
CA GLY A 113 15.99 1.12 9.19
C GLY A 113 17.19 1.71 8.45
N GLY A 114 17.18 3.02 8.24
CA GLY A 114 18.24 3.73 7.51
C GLY A 114 17.94 3.97 6.04
N GLY A 115 16.70 3.76 5.60
CA GLY A 115 16.28 4.05 4.24
C GLY A 115 15.75 5.46 4.10
N GLU A 116 15.91 6.02 2.91
CA GLU A 116 15.55 7.37 2.57
C GLU A 116 14.84 7.39 1.22
N ILE A 117 13.66 8.00 1.20
CA ILE A 117 12.87 8.19 -0.01
C ILE A 117 12.41 9.63 -0.15
N VAL A 118 12.32 10.08 -1.40
CA VAL A 118 11.73 11.36 -1.77
C VAL A 118 10.45 11.08 -2.53
N LEU A 119 9.33 11.51 -1.97
CA LEU A 119 8.01 11.40 -2.58
C LEU A 119 7.51 12.78 -3.01
N GLY A 120 7.33 12.95 -4.32
CA GLY A 120 6.58 14.05 -4.90
C GLY A 120 5.17 13.61 -5.27
N VAL A 121 4.17 14.35 -4.80
CA VAL A 121 2.76 14.19 -5.21
C VAL A 121 2.25 15.56 -5.64
N PRO A 122 1.78 15.73 -6.89
CA PRO A 122 1.33 17.01 -7.37
C PRO A 122 -0.05 17.35 -6.79
N ILE A 123 -0.33 18.65 -6.71
CA ILE A 123 -1.65 19.14 -6.33
C ILE A 123 -2.64 18.75 -7.43
N VAL A 124 -3.69 18.02 -7.06
CA VAL A 124 -4.82 17.75 -7.96
C VAL A 124 -5.61 19.05 -8.13
N PRO A 125 -5.73 19.61 -9.36
CA PRO A 125 -6.17 20.98 -9.55
C PRO A 125 -7.67 21.22 -9.29
N ASN A 126 -8.51 20.19 -9.48
CA ASN A 126 -9.96 20.27 -9.30
C ASN A 126 -10.48 19.13 -8.41
N SER A 127 -10.54 17.93 -8.97
CA SER A 127 -11.07 16.72 -8.33
C SER A 127 -10.45 15.49 -8.98
N LEU A 128 -10.59 14.34 -8.34
CA LEU A 128 -10.35 13.06 -8.99
C LEU A 128 -11.36 12.81 -10.11
N THR A 129 -11.11 11.78 -10.91
CA THR A 129 -11.98 11.36 -12.03
C THR A 129 -12.65 10.04 -11.67
N ALA A 130 -13.98 9.97 -11.82
CA ALA A 130 -14.72 8.72 -11.64
C ALA A 130 -14.33 7.71 -12.72
N VAL A 131 -14.27 6.43 -12.36
CA VAL A 131 -13.76 5.38 -13.26
C VAL A 131 -14.76 4.25 -13.42
N THR A 132 -14.88 3.75 -14.65
CA THR A 132 -15.49 2.45 -14.95
C THR A 132 -14.36 1.48 -15.27
N TRP A 133 -14.06 0.59 -14.34
CA TRP A 133 -12.92 -0.32 -14.43
C TRP A 133 -13.34 -1.74 -14.03
N ILE A 134 -13.85 -2.46 -15.01
CA ILE A 134 -14.51 -3.77 -14.83
C ILE A 134 -13.76 -4.88 -15.59
N ASP A 135 -13.05 -4.50 -16.65
CA ASP A 135 -12.29 -5.42 -17.49
C ASP A 135 -10.93 -5.70 -16.87
N GLU A 136 -10.73 -6.96 -16.47
CA GLU A 136 -9.49 -7.46 -15.87
C GLU A 136 -8.42 -7.72 -16.93
N GLY A 137 -8.83 -8.05 -18.16
CA GLY A 137 -7.93 -8.45 -19.23
C GLY A 137 -7.14 -9.72 -18.94
N MET A 138 -6.23 -10.07 -19.84
CA MET A 138 -5.31 -11.21 -19.66
C MET A 138 -3.96 -10.71 -19.15
N VAL A 139 -3.28 -11.49 -18.32
CA VAL A 139 -1.90 -11.19 -17.92
C VAL A 139 -1.00 -11.23 -19.16
N GLN A 140 -0.45 -10.08 -19.55
CA GLN A 140 0.43 -9.95 -20.71
C GLN A 140 1.90 -10.16 -20.34
N ARG A 141 2.29 -9.73 -19.13
CA ARG A 141 3.68 -9.77 -18.68
C ARG A 141 3.79 -9.66 -17.17
N ILE A 142 4.88 -10.20 -16.64
CA ILE A 142 5.24 -10.08 -15.23
C ILE A 142 6.50 -9.24 -15.10
N ARG A 143 6.48 -8.34 -14.14
CA ARG A 143 7.61 -7.47 -13.81
C ARG A 143 7.88 -7.55 -12.31
N GLY A 144 9.08 -7.19 -11.90
CA GLY A 144 9.38 -7.15 -10.48
C GLY A 144 10.64 -6.38 -10.16
N THR A 145 10.88 -6.19 -8.87
CA THR A 145 12.12 -5.64 -8.32
C THR A 145 12.49 -6.48 -7.11
N THR A 146 13.68 -7.07 -7.16
CA THR A 146 14.34 -7.61 -5.97
C THR A 146 15.17 -6.49 -5.34
N PHE A 147 15.33 -6.56 -4.04
CA PHE A 147 16.26 -5.71 -3.32
C PHE A 147 17.07 -6.54 -2.33
N SER A 148 18.25 -6.03 -2.02
CA SER A 148 19.12 -6.60 -1.00
C SER A 148 19.95 -5.49 -0.37
N THR A 149 20.05 -5.54 0.95
CA THR A 149 20.77 -4.57 1.77
C THR A 149 21.68 -5.32 2.72
N ARG A 150 22.96 -4.95 2.76
CA ARG A 150 23.98 -5.55 3.67
C ARG A 150 24.03 -7.09 3.67
N VAL A 151 23.65 -7.71 2.55
CA VAL A 151 23.74 -9.15 2.29
C VAL A 151 24.43 -9.38 0.95
N HIS A 152 24.79 -10.62 0.64
CA HIS A 152 25.45 -10.94 -0.62
C HIS A 152 24.49 -10.75 -1.82
N PRO A 153 24.92 -10.15 -2.95
CA PRO A 153 24.07 -9.93 -4.13
C PRO A 153 23.44 -11.21 -4.73
N GLU A 154 24.01 -12.37 -4.40
CA GLU A 154 23.51 -13.66 -4.89
C GLU A 154 22.07 -13.93 -4.43
N CYS A 155 21.64 -13.40 -3.29
CA CYS A 155 20.26 -13.52 -2.81
C CYS A 155 19.25 -13.02 -3.86
N GLU A 156 19.53 -11.92 -4.55
CA GLU A 156 18.65 -11.38 -5.60
C GLU A 156 18.58 -12.29 -6.82
N LYS A 157 19.72 -12.87 -7.22
CA LYS A 157 19.79 -13.78 -8.36
C LYS A 157 19.02 -15.05 -8.07
N THR A 158 19.16 -15.60 -6.87
CA THR A 158 18.43 -16.79 -6.42
C THR A 158 16.91 -16.53 -6.40
N MET A 159 16.45 -15.45 -5.77
CA MET A 159 15.03 -15.06 -5.78
C MET A 159 14.48 -14.92 -7.20
N THR A 160 15.24 -14.22 -8.06
CA THR A 160 14.85 -14.00 -9.46
C THR A 160 14.79 -15.31 -10.25
N TYR A 161 15.77 -16.19 -10.06
CA TYR A 161 15.83 -17.49 -10.73
C TYR A 161 14.63 -18.35 -10.35
N THR A 162 14.34 -18.50 -9.05
CA THR A 162 13.22 -19.31 -8.57
C THR A 162 11.87 -18.76 -9.04
N ALA A 163 11.64 -17.45 -8.88
CA ALA A 163 10.39 -16.83 -9.33
C ALA A 163 10.18 -16.98 -10.85
N ARG A 164 11.23 -16.77 -11.65
CA ARG A 164 11.16 -16.98 -13.12
C ARG A 164 10.95 -18.43 -13.48
N GLY A 165 11.54 -19.38 -12.74
CA GLY A 165 11.35 -20.82 -12.95
C GLY A 165 9.87 -21.23 -12.90
N ILE A 166 9.09 -20.57 -12.03
CA ILE A 166 7.64 -20.79 -11.92
C ILE A 166 6.91 -20.10 -13.08
N PHE A 167 7.13 -18.80 -13.29
CA PHE A 167 6.35 -18.03 -14.28
C PHE A 167 6.65 -18.40 -15.74
N ASN A 168 7.88 -18.79 -16.08
CA ASN A 168 8.25 -19.14 -17.45
C ASN A 168 7.52 -20.38 -17.97
N ARG A 169 6.87 -21.15 -17.09
CA ARG A 169 5.97 -22.25 -17.46
C ARG A 169 4.62 -21.75 -17.99
N LEU A 170 4.26 -20.50 -17.69
CA LEU A 170 2.97 -19.88 -17.99
C LEU A 170 3.10 -18.81 -19.09
N LEU A 171 4.13 -17.96 -19.01
CA LEU A 171 4.39 -16.92 -20.02
C LEU A 171 5.88 -16.58 -20.13
N PRO A 172 6.37 -16.19 -21.32
CA PRO A 172 7.79 -15.91 -21.54
C PRO A 172 8.23 -14.50 -21.07
N ASP A 173 7.33 -13.51 -21.04
CA ASP A 173 7.68 -12.11 -20.74
C ASP A 173 7.72 -11.83 -19.22
N VAL A 174 8.78 -12.31 -18.56
CA VAL A 174 9.00 -12.19 -17.10
C VAL A 174 10.34 -11.52 -16.82
N HIS A 175 10.31 -10.25 -16.40
CA HIS A 175 11.52 -9.47 -16.10
C HIS A 175 11.52 -8.94 -14.66
N VAL A 176 12.52 -9.35 -13.88
CA VAL A 176 12.72 -8.89 -12.50
C VAL A 176 14.04 -8.12 -12.44
N PHE A 177 13.99 -6.88 -11.96
CA PHE A 177 15.17 -6.03 -11.79
C PHE A 177 15.82 -6.27 -10.42
N GLY A 178 17.16 -6.22 -10.33
CA GLY A 178 17.88 -6.24 -9.06
C GLY A 178 18.24 -4.84 -8.60
N ASP A 179 18.06 -4.56 -7.30
CA ASP A 179 18.41 -3.29 -6.65
C ASP A 179 19.26 -3.55 -5.41
N HIS A 180 20.42 -4.19 -5.62
CA HIS A 180 21.40 -4.45 -4.59
C HIS A 180 22.03 -3.14 -4.09
N ARG A 181 22.00 -2.92 -2.78
CA ARG A 181 22.62 -1.77 -2.12
C ARG A 181 23.71 -2.22 -1.15
N SER A 182 24.82 -1.49 -1.17
CA SER A 182 25.96 -1.65 -0.27
C SER A 182 26.39 -0.30 0.35
N GLY A 183 27.20 -0.37 1.40
CA GLY A 183 27.68 0.82 2.09
C GLY A 183 26.55 1.66 2.72
N PRO A 184 26.65 3.01 2.70
CA PRO A 184 25.64 3.89 3.29
C PRO A 184 24.24 3.77 2.66
N GLN A 185 24.15 3.43 1.37
CA GLN A 185 22.86 3.31 0.66
C GLN A 185 22.07 2.05 1.04
N ALA A 186 22.69 1.12 1.78
CA ALA A 186 22.06 -0.10 2.26
C ALA A 186 21.42 0.04 3.65
N GLY A 187 21.29 1.27 4.16
CA GLY A 187 20.73 1.53 5.47
C GLY A 187 21.57 0.89 6.59
N LYS A 188 20.91 0.47 7.67
CA LYS A 188 21.57 0.04 8.91
C LYS A 188 21.36 -1.44 9.24
N SER A 189 20.49 -2.15 8.53
CA SER A 189 20.18 -3.56 8.79
C SER A 189 20.31 -4.42 7.53
N PRO A 190 20.69 -5.70 7.66
CA PRO A 190 20.60 -6.65 6.57
C PRO A 190 19.16 -7.08 6.30
N GLY A 191 18.84 -7.27 5.02
CA GLY A 191 17.55 -7.76 4.57
C GLY A 191 17.47 -7.84 3.05
N TYR A 192 16.56 -8.66 2.55
CA TYR A 192 16.30 -8.83 1.13
C TYR A 192 14.84 -9.17 0.90
N GLY A 193 14.39 -8.97 -0.33
CA GLY A 193 13.03 -9.28 -0.70
C GLY A 193 12.78 -9.08 -2.18
N ILE A 194 11.56 -9.41 -2.56
CA ILE A 194 11.09 -9.34 -3.93
C ILE A 194 9.67 -8.75 -3.96
N SER A 195 9.49 -7.81 -4.87
CA SER A 195 8.20 -7.22 -5.21
C SER A 195 7.88 -7.61 -6.64
N LEU A 196 6.78 -8.31 -6.84
CA LEU A 196 6.35 -8.78 -8.16
C LEU A 196 5.01 -8.13 -8.51
N PHE A 197 4.81 -7.86 -9.79
CA PHE A 197 3.51 -7.46 -10.29
C PHE A 197 3.23 -8.02 -11.67
N ALA A 198 1.98 -8.42 -11.88
CA ALA A 198 1.45 -8.79 -13.18
C ALA A 198 0.78 -7.57 -13.81
N GLN A 199 1.08 -7.32 -15.09
CA GLN A 199 0.35 -6.33 -15.87
C GLN A 199 -0.59 -7.04 -16.84
N THR A 200 -1.84 -6.59 -16.88
CA THR A 200 -2.84 -7.13 -17.81
C THR A 200 -3.00 -6.29 -19.07
N THR A 201 -3.66 -6.83 -20.09
CA THR A 201 -3.96 -6.15 -21.35
C THR A 201 -4.89 -4.95 -21.16
N SER A 202 -5.74 -4.94 -20.13
CA SER A 202 -6.63 -3.81 -19.79
C SER A 202 -5.95 -2.75 -18.91
N GLY A 203 -4.66 -2.94 -18.60
CA GLY A 203 -3.88 -2.03 -17.76
C GLY A 203 -4.17 -2.18 -16.27
N CYS A 204 -4.51 -3.38 -15.82
CA CYS A 204 -4.51 -3.75 -14.40
C CYS A 204 -3.11 -4.13 -13.95
N PHE A 205 -2.84 -3.83 -12.68
CA PHE A 205 -1.59 -4.13 -11.99
C PHE A 205 -1.95 -4.87 -10.71
N ILE A 206 -1.56 -6.15 -10.66
CA ILE A 206 -1.79 -7.04 -9.52
C ILE A 206 -0.44 -7.28 -8.89
N SER A 207 -0.28 -6.97 -7.60
CA SER A 207 1.02 -6.98 -6.94
C SER A 207 1.09 -7.90 -5.73
N THR A 208 2.32 -8.29 -5.40
CA THR A 208 2.66 -8.96 -4.15
C THR A 208 4.03 -8.49 -3.69
N ASP A 209 4.19 -8.43 -2.37
CA ASP A 209 5.44 -8.11 -1.70
C ASP A 209 5.84 -9.26 -0.78
N THR A 210 7.12 -9.60 -0.80
CA THR A 210 7.68 -10.53 0.18
C THR A 210 9.06 -10.01 0.55
N ALA A 211 9.24 -9.66 1.82
CA ALA A 211 10.52 -9.21 2.35
C ALA A 211 10.87 -9.99 3.61
N VAL A 212 12.16 -10.28 3.73
CA VAL A 212 12.74 -10.99 4.86
C VAL A 212 13.78 -10.08 5.51
N SER A 213 13.61 -9.89 6.80
CA SER A 213 14.50 -9.10 7.64
C SER A 213 14.46 -9.64 9.06
N TYR A 214 15.44 -9.24 9.88
CA TYR A 214 15.41 -9.59 11.29
C TYR A 214 14.26 -8.87 11.99
N ALA A 215 13.52 -9.60 12.84
CA ALA A 215 12.42 -9.03 13.60
C ALA A 215 12.89 -7.91 14.55
N ARG A 216 12.02 -6.94 14.82
CA ARG A 216 12.21 -6.02 15.96
C ARG A 216 12.00 -6.81 17.26
N VAL A 217 12.94 -6.66 18.19
CA VAL A 217 12.86 -7.22 19.56
C VAL A 217 11.57 -6.78 20.29
N GLU A 218 10.93 -5.71 19.86
CA GLU A 218 9.70 -5.17 20.48
C GLU A 218 8.39 -5.85 20.03
N GLU A 219 8.39 -6.73 19.02
CA GLU A 219 7.15 -7.37 18.51
C GLU A 219 6.90 -8.80 19.04
N THR A 220 7.78 -9.33 19.90
CA THR A 220 7.58 -10.64 20.53
C THR A 220 7.38 -10.45 22.03
N ASP A 221 6.14 -10.59 22.49
CA ASP A 221 5.86 -10.95 23.89
C ASP A 221 6.33 -12.39 24.21
N ASP A 222 6.84 -13.12 23.21
CA ASP A 222 7.51 -14.41 23.39
C ASP A 222 8.99 -14.22 23.74
N TYR A 223 9.34 -14.70 24.94
CA TYR A 223 10.70 -14.88 25.47
C TYR A 223 11.48 -16.00 24.76
N ASP A 224 11.17 -16.34 23.51
CA ASP A 224 12.01 -17.23 22.71
C ASP A 224 12.94 -16.39 21.82
N ASP A 225 14.10 -16.07 22.40
CA ASP A 225 15.29 -15.51 21.75
C ASP A 225 15.95 -16.54 20.81
N GLU A 226 15.15 -17.25 20.01
CA GLU A 226 15.64 -17.94 18.84
C GLU A 226 15.72 -16.92 17.73
N ARG A 227 16.96 -16.54 17.36
CA ARG A 227 17.25 -15.79 16.15
C ARG A 227 16.50 -16.44 14.98
N LYS A 228 15.33 -15.91 14.61
CA LYS A 228 14.60 -16.37 13.43
C LYS A 228 15.56 -16.30 12.26
N GLU A 229 15.97 -17.48 11.77
CA GLU A 229 16.81 -17.57 10.59
C GLU A 229 16.07 -16.89 9.44
N LEU A 230 16.82 -16.12 8.64
CA LEU A 230 16.25 -15.48 7.47
C LEU A 230 15.81 -16.58 6.50
N THR A 231 14.54 -16.57 6.11
CA THR A 231 13.99 -17.49 5.12
C THR A 231 14.85 -17.50 3.86
N PRO A 232 15.31 -18.67 3.38
CA PRO A 232 16.19 -18.78 2.22
C PRO A 232 15.69 -18.00 0.99
N PRO A 233 16.58 -17.35 0.21
CA PRO A 233 16.16 -16.53 -0.94
C PRO A 233 15.37 -17.30 -2.02
N ASP A 234 15.63 -18.60 -2.19
CA ASP A 234 14.87 -19.46 -3.08
C ASP A 234 13.42 -19.63 -2.60
N GLU A 235 13.21 -19.92 -1.33
CA GLU A 235 11.87 -20.00 -0.72
C GLU A 235 11.12 -18.65 -0.83
N VAL A 236 11.82 -17.53 -0.63
CA VAL A 236 11.24 -16.19 -0.80
C VAL A 236 10.77 -15.96 -2.23
N GLY A 237 11.57 -16.38 -3.23
CA GLY A 237 11.19 -16.30 -4.64
C GLY A 237 9.99 -17.17 -4.99
N GLU A 238 9.92 -18.38 -4.43
CA GLU A 238 8.79 -19.31 -4.62
C GLU A 238 7.51 -18.81 -3.95
N GLN A 239 7.61 -18.32 -2.72
CA GLN A 239 6.48 -17.76 -1.97
C GLN A 239 5.91 -16.54 -2.70
N ALA A 240 6.76 -15.62 -3.14
CA ALA A 240 6.31 -14.44 -3.87
C ALA A 240 5.64 -14.81 -5.20
N ALA A 241 6.19 -15.78 -5.93
CA ALA A 241 5.58 -16.23 -7.18
C ALA A 241 4.21 -16.90 -6.94
N SER A 242 4.12 -17.78 -5.95
CA SER A 242 2.88 -18.46 -5.58
C SER A 242 1.82 -17.48 -5.10
N THR A 243 2.20 -16.49 -4.29
CA THR A 243 1.28 -15.46 -3.79
C THR A 243 0.75 -14.59 -4.94
N LEU A 244 1.61 -14.21 -5.89
CA LEU A 244 1.16 -13.46 -7.07
C LEU A 244 0.15 -14.25 -7.90
N LEU A 245 0.39 -15.56 -8.10
CA LEU A 245 -0.55 -16.42 -8.82
C LEU A 245 -1.89 -16.53 -8.10
N GLY A 246 -1.89 -16.61 -6.77
CA GLY A 246 -3.12 -16.59 -5.97
C GLY A 246 -3.88 -15.26 -6.07
N GLU A 247 -3.18 -14.12 -6.14
CA GLU A 247 -3.82 -12.82 -6.38
C GLU A 247 -4.37 -12.70 -7.81
N ILE A 248 -3.69 -13.26 -8.81
CA ILE A 248 -4.19 -13.33 -10.19
C ILE A 248 -5.44 -14.22 -10.27
N GLU A 249 -5.45 -15.36 -9.58
CA GLU A 249 -6.57 -16.30 -9.55
C GLU A 249 -7.82 -15.68 -8.92
N GLN A 250 -7.66 -14.85 -7.87
CA GLN A 250 -8.77 -14.11 -7.27
C GLN A 250 -9.45 -13.11 -8.22
N GLY A 251 -8.73 -12.70 -9.27
CA GLY A 251 -9.22 -11.73 -10.25
C GLY A 251 -9.42 -10.33 -9.68
N GLY A 252 -10.13 -9.51 -10.43
CA GLY A 252 -10.34 -8.10 -10.19
C GLY A 252 -9.27 -7.20 -10.82
N VAL A 253 -9.57 -5.90 -10.81
CA VAL A 253 -8.69 -4.90 -11.45
C VAL A 253 -7.52 -4.46 -10.56
N VAL A 254 -7.55 -4.84 -9.27
CA VAL A 254 -6.51 -4.59 -8.27
C VAL A 254 -6.35 -5.80 -7.35
N ASP A 255 -5.16 -5.97 -6.78
CA ASP A 255 -4.90 -6.96 -5.72
C ASP A 255 -5.60 -6.62 -4.40
N SER A 256 -5.63 -7.60 -3.50
CA SER A 256 -6.27 -7.53 -2.18
C SER A 256 -5.75 -6.38 -1.30
N THR A 257 -4.48 -5.99 -1.46
CA THR A 257 -3.82 -4.91 -0.71
C THR A 257 -4.29 -3.53 -1.19
N HIS A 258 -4.53 -3.37 -2.50
CA HIS A 258 -4.96 -2.11 -3.09
C HIS A 258 -6.48 -1.88 -3.07
N GLN A 259 -7.30 -2.87 -2.68
CA GLN A 259 -8.77 -2.72 -2.59
C GLN A 259 -9.20 -1.49 -1.78
N GLY A 260 -8.61 -1.29 -0.58
CA GLY A 260 -8.96 -0.16 0.28
C GLY A 260 -8.66 1.19 -0.37
N MET A 261 -7.50 1.32 -1.02
CA MET A 261 -7.12 2.53 -1.76
C MET A 261 -8.08 2.79 -2.93
N LEU A 262 -8.42 1.74 -3.69
CA LEU A 262 -9.36 1.84 -4.81
C LEU A 262 -10.72 2.37 -4.35
N PHE A 263 -11.28 1.80 -3.28
CA PHE A 263 -12.59 2.23 -2.76
C PHE A 263 -12.56 3.67 -2.25
N LEU A 264 -11.47 4.07 -1.58
CA LEU A 264 -11.29 5.43 -1.12
C LEU A 264 -11.27 6.41 -2.30
N LEU A 265 -10.46 6.13 -3.33
CA LEU A 265 -10.38 6.99 -4.52
C LEU A 265 -11.74 7.13 -5.23
N CYS A 266 -12.48 6.02 -5.41
CA CYS A 266 -13.83 6.05 -5.97
C CYS A 266 -14.81 6.90 -5.13
N ALA A 267 -14.71 6.83 -3.80
CA ALA A 267 -15.57 7.60 -2.92
C ALA A 267 -15.25 9.10 -2.92
N LEU A 268 -14.00 9.48 -3.17
CA LEU A 268 -13.54 10.89 -3.20
C LEU A 268 -13.80 11.58 -4.54
N CYS A 269 -14.22 10.85 -5.57
CA CYS A 269 -14.58 11.41 -6.87
C CYS A 269 -15.74 12.42 -6.79
N PRO A 270 -15.95 13.22 -7.86
CA PRO A 270 -17.19 13.97 -8.09
C PRO A 270 -18.45 13.12 -7.91
N PRO A 271 -19.65 13.74 -7.83
CA PRO A 271 -20.94 13.04 -7.76
C PRO A 271 -21.32 12.32 -9.08
N ASP A 272 -20.41 11.47 -9.55
CA ASP A 272 -20.49 10.66 -10.75
C ASP A 272 -20.28 9.18 -10.36
N VAL A 273 -20.71 8.27 -11.23
CA VAL A 273 -20.74 6.84 -10.95
C VAL A 273 -19.35 6.25 -11.19
N SER A 274 -18.74 5.73 -10.13
CA SER A 274 -17.59 4.82 -10.23
C SER A 274 -18.06 3.37 -10.17
N LYS A 275 -17.59 2.54 -11.08
CA LYS A 275 -17.93 1.12 -11.16
C LYS A 275 -16.66 0.30 -11.33
N VAL A 276 -16.36 -0.54 -10.34
CA VAL A 276 -15.11 -1.31 -10.28
C VAL A 276 -15.38 -2.78 -10.02
N ARG A 277 -14.55 -3.67 -10.58
CA ARG A 277 -14.56 -5.10 -10.28
C ARG A 277 -13.32 -5.47 -9.48
N VAL A 278 -13.49 -6.14 -8.35
CA VAL A 278 -12.40 -6.64 -7.52
C VAL A 278 -12.60 -8.13 -7.27
N GLY A 279 -11.54 -8.83 -6.88
CA GLY A 279 -11.65 -10.21 -6.39
C GLY A 279 -12.42 -10.30 -5.07
N LYS A 280 -12.20 -11.37 -4.32
CA LYS A 280 -12.82 -11.53 -2.99
C LYS A 280 -12.49 -10.34 -2.09
N LEU A 281 -13.51 -9.81 -1.40
CA LEU A 281 -13.31 -8.68 -0.50
C LEU A 281 -12.41 -9.07 0.69
N SER A 282 -11.30 -8.34 0.85
CA SER A 282 -10.41 -8.51 2.01
C SER A 282 -11.05 -7.90 3.27
N GLN A 283 -10.66 -8.38 4.46
CA GLN A 283 -11.15 -7.81 5.72
C GLN A 283 -10.83 -6.31 5.82
N TYR A 284 -9.63 -5.92 5.38
CA TYR A 284 -9.22 -4.52 5.30
C TYR A 284 -10.08 -3.72 4.32
N GLY A 285 -10.43 -4.30 3.17
CA GLY A 285 -11.35 -3.70 2.19
C GLY A 285 -12.77 -3.51 2.74
N ILE A 286 -13.30 -4.49 3.47
CA ILE A 286 -14.62 -4.40 4.11
C ILE A 286 -14.65 -3.28 5.15
N GLU A 287 -13.63 -3.18 6.00
CA GLU A 287 -13.57 -2.13 7.00
C GLU A 287 -13.39 -0.75 6.36
N THR A 288 -12.64 -0.67 5.27
CA THR A 288 -12.54 0.55 4.45
C THR A 288 -13.91 1.02 3.96
N LEU A 289 -14.74 0.11 3.45
CA LEU A 289 -16.11 0.45 3.00
C LEU A 289 -16.98 0.97 4.15
N ARG A 290 -16.83 0.42 5.36
CA ARG A 290 -17.54 0.91 6.55
C ARG A 290 -17.08 2.31 6.95
N HIS A 291 -15.77 2.55 7.00
CA HIS A 291 -15.24 3.88 7.28
C HIS A 291 -15.66 4.90 6.22
N ILE A 292 -15.65 4.55 4.93
CA ILE A 292 -16.14 5.45 3.87
C ILE A 292 -17.60 5.84 4.10
N ARG A 293 -18.46 4.88 4.46
CA ARG A 293 -19.86 5.16 4.80
C ARG A 293 -19.96 6.11 5.99
N ASP A 294 -19.20 5.87 7.05
CA ASP A 294 -19.32 6.61 8.31
C ASP A 294 -18.76 8.03 8.21
N PHE A 295 -17.66 8.24 7.47
CA PHE A 295 -17.02 9.54 7.30
C PHE A 295 -17.54 10.35 6.11
N LEU A 296 -17.77 9.71 4.97
CA LEU A 296 -18.12 10.39 3.71
C LEU A 296 -19.60 10.24 3.33
N GLY A 297 -20.36 9.38 4.03
CA GLY A 297 -21.75 9.10 3.69
C GLY A 297 -21.95 8.29 2.40
N VAL A 298 -20.85 7.89 1.74
CA VAL A 298 -20.89 7.16 0.46
C VAL A 298 -21.17 5.68 0.72
N LYS A 299 -22.14 5.12 -0.03
CA LYS A 299 -22.49 3.69 0.04
C LYS A 299 -22.19 3.03 -1.30
N PHE A 300 -21.52 1.88 -1.23
CA PHE A 300 -21.29 1.02 -2.38
C PHE A 300 -22.44 0.02 -2.54
N VAL A 301 -22.94 -0.10 -3.76
CA VAL A 301 -23.77 -1.23 -4.19
C VAL A 301 -22.81 -2.36 -4.55
N ILE A 302 -22.91 -3.47 -3.83
CA ILE A 302 -22.02 -4.63 -3.95
C ILE A 302 -22.81 -5.77 -4.59
N LYS A 303 -22.34 -6.27 -5.73
CA LYS A 303 -22.97 -7.37 -6.48
C LYS A 303 -21.92 -8.46 -6.74
N PRO A 304 -22.01 -9.62 -6.07
CA PRO A 304 -21.13 -10.75 -6.39
C PRO A 304 -21.47 -11.30 -7.78
N ASP A 305 -20.45 -11.77 -8.49
CA ASP A 305 -20.54 -12.39 -9.81
C ASP A 305 -20.06 -13.84 -9.71
N SER A 306 -20.99 -14.79 -9.58
CA SER A 306 -20.67 -16.21 -9.40
C SER A 306 -19.94 -16.84 -10.59
N ALA A 307 -19.98 -16.22 -11.77
CA ALA A 307 -19.31 -16.78 -12.95
C ALA A 307 -17.79 -16.51 -12.95
N THR A 308 -17.38 -15.39 -12.35
CA THR A 308 -15.97 -14.99 -12.26
C THR A 308 -15.42 -15.08 -10.84
N GLU A 309 -16.26 -15.40 -9.85
CA GLU A 309 -15.96 -15.34 -8.41
C GLU A 309 -15.50 -13.95 -7.93
N THR A 310 -15.77 -12.91 -8.73
CA THR A 310 -15.45 -11.51 -8.42
C THR A 310 -16.63 -10.77 -7.82
N VAL A 311 -16.38 -9.53 -7.39
CA VAL A 311 -17.38 -8.64 -6.84
C VAL A 311 -17.39 -7.33 -7.61
N LEU A 312 -18.56 -6.95 -8.11
CA LEU A 312 -18.79 -5.66 -8.75
C LEU A 312 -19.25 -4.64 -7.71
N LEU A 313 -18.51 -3.55 -7.58
CA LEU A 313 -18.83 -2.44 -6.68
C LEU A 313 -19.19 -1.20 -7.50
N THR A 314 -20.23 -0.50 -7.08
CA THR A 314 -20.68 0.76 -7.70
C THR A 314 -20.97 1.79 -6.62
N CYS A 315 -20.45 3.00 -6.75
CA CYS A 315 -20.77 4.12 -5.86
C CYS A 315 -20.92 5.42 -6.65
N VAL A 316 -21.54 6.41 -6.00
CA VAL A 316 -21.49 7.81 -6.43
C VAL A 316 -20.54 8.53 -5.49
N GLY A 317 -19.55 9.24 -6.02
CA GLY A 317 -18.55 9.93 -5.22
C GLY A 317 -19.14 11.04 -4.34
N CYS A 318 -18.44 11.41 -3.26
CA CYS A 318 -18.87 12.43 -2.30
C CYS A 318 -18.72 13.86 -2.82
N GLY A 319 -18.06 14.06 -3.97
CA GLY A 319 -17.87 15.37 -4.55
C GLY A 319 -16.77 16.20 -3.89
N LEU A 320 -15.75 15.56 -3.31
CA LEU A 320 -14.67 16.28 -2.65
C LEU A 320 -13.91 17.14 -3.67
N LYS A 321 -13.83 18.44 -3.39
CA LYS A 321 -13.01 19.40 -4.12
C LYS A 321 -11.78 19.73 -3.30
N ASN A 322 -10.65 19.94 -3.97
CA ASN A 322 -9.43 20.36 -3.28
C ASN A 322 -9.62 21.75 -2.67
N LEU A 323 -9.62 21.84 -1.33
CA LEU A 323 -9.90 23.07 -0.57
C LEU A 323 -8.67 23.98 -0.44
N SER A 324 -7.46 23.46 -0.65
CA SER A 324 -6.20 24.19 -0.43
C SER A 324 -5.79 25.08 -1.61
N ARG A 325 -6.55 25.07 -2.72
CA ARG A 325 -6.24 25.92 -3.88
C ARG A 325 -6.83 27.32 -3.71
N LYS A 326 -5.97 28.35 -3.75
CA LYS A 326 -6.40 29.72 -4.05
C LYS A 326 -6.95 29.75 -5.47
N LEU A 327 -8.24 30.09 -5.62
CA LEU A 327 -8.84 30.41 -6.91
C LEU A 327 -8.07 31.61 -7.48
N SER A 328 -7.23 31.35 -8.48
CA SER A 328 -6.57 32.36 -9.31
C SER A 328 -7.52 32.85 -10.39
#